data_AF-A0A2C6DLB3-F1
#
_entry.id   AF-A0A2C6DLB3-F1
#
_cell.length_a   1.000
_cell.length_b   1.000
_cell.length_c   1.000
_cell.angle_alpha   90.00
_cell.angle_beta   90.00
_cell.angle_gamma   90.00
#
_symmetry.space_group_name_H-M   'P 1'
#
loop_
_entity.id
_entity.type
_entity.pdbx_description
1 polymer ?
#
loop_
_entity_poly.entity_id
_entity_poly.type
_entity_poly.pdbx_seq_one_letter_code
_entity_poly.pdbx_strand_id
1 'polypeptide(L)'
;MSQRLNPEPVRHYTDLAEIAALKEQSGDWRGASQYWAMAEDVARLPENRLWAGSRARYCSHEARQGLGYAGRSVPSPNQKSLASTPISLKNAKETVKYHNE
;
A
#
# COMPACT_ATOMS: atom_id res chain seq x y z
N MET A 1 -23.42 3.66 40.97
CA MET A 1 -22.92 2.62 40.05
C MET A 1 -23.01 3.17 38.62
N SER A 2 -22.01 3.93 38.16
CA SER A 2 -22.02 4.50 36.80
C SER A 2 -20.96 3.78 35.99
N GLN A 3 -21.39 2.76 35.24
CA GLN A 3 -20.56 2.13 34.22
C GLN A 3 -20.26 3.20 33.16
N ARG A 4 -19.04 3.74 33.19
CA ARG A 4 -18.48 4.49 32.07
C ARG A 4 -18.31 3.48 30.94
N LEU A 5 -19.29 3.44 30.04
CA LEU A 5 -19.16 2.79 28.75
C LEU A 5 -17.91 3.38 28.10
N ASN A 6 -16.82 2.61 28.11
CA ASN A 6 -15.61 2.94 27.38
C ASN A 6 -16.04 2.97 25.90
N PRO A 7 -16.11 4.12 25.22
CA PRO A 7 -16.43 4.11 23.81
C PRO A 7 -15.29 3.36 23.12
N GLU A 8 -15.62 2.25 22.47
CA GLU A 8 -14.70 1.56 21.56
C GLU A 8 -13.99 2.62 20.71
N PRO A 9 -12.65 2.58 20.59
CA PRO A 9 -11.92 3.61 19.89
C PRO A 9 -12.48 3.72 18.47
N VAL A 10 -13.06 4.89 18.17
CA VAL A 10 -13.62 5.20 16.86
C VAL A 10 -12.46 5.12 15.88
N ARG A 11 -12.38 4.02 15.12
CA ARG A 11 -11.29 3.82 14.17
C ARG A 11 -11.30 4.96 13.17
N HIS A 12 -10.24 5.76 13.15
CA HIS A 12 -10.17 6.89 12.25
C HIS A 12 -9.74 6.40 10.86
N TYR A 13 -10.14 7.16 9.85
CA TYR A 13 -9.73 6.91 8.46
C TYR A 13 -8.23 6.67 8.33
N THR A 14 -7.43 7.50 9.01
CA THR A 14 -5.96 7.47 8.98
C THR A 14 -5.41 6.14 9.48
N ASP A 15 -5.95 5.61 10.58
CA ASP A 15 -5.47 4.37 11.20
C ASP A 15 -5.75 3.17 10.29
N LEU A 16 -6.96 3.14 9.70
CA LEU A 16 -7.35 2.09 8.76
C LEU A 16 -6.53 2.16 7.46
N ALA A 17 -6.30 3.37 6.95
CA ALA A 17 -5.49 3.61 5.76
C ALA A 17 -4.02 3.19 5.98
N GLU A 18 -3.45 3.47 7.16
CA GLU A 18 -2.09 3.06 7.51
C GLU A 18 -1.96 1.54 7.57
N ILE A 19 -2.89 0.85 8.25
CA ILE A 19 -2.91 -0.60 8.30
C ILE A 19 -3.07 -1.20 6.90
N ALA A 20 -3.96 -0.63 6.07
CA ALA A 20 -4.15 -1.06 4.69
C ALA A 20 -2.85 -0.94 3.87
N ALA A 21 -2.14 0.20 4.00
CA ALA A 21 -0.87 0.42 3.31
C ALA A 21 0.23 -0.56 3.76
N LEU A 22 0.33 -0.87 5.07
CA LEU A 22 1.25 -1.89 5.58
C LEU A 22 0.94 -3.27 4.99
N LYS A 23 -0.34 -3.59 4.84
CA LYS A 23 -0.79 -4.84 4.24
C LYS A 23 -0.41 -4.93 2.76
N GLU A 24 -0.57 -3.85 2.01
CA GLU A 24 -0.08 -3.77 0.62
C GLU A 24 1.43 -4.02 0.53
N GLN A 25 2.22 -3.39 1.40
CA GLN A 25 3.67 -3.57 1.44
C GLN A 25 4.07 -5.02 1.73
N SER A 26 3.29 -5.71 2.57
CA SER A 26 3.50 -7.13 2.88
C SER A 26 2.99 -8.09 1.79
N GLY A 27 2.31 -7.58 0.75
CA GLY A 27 1.65 -8.41 -0.27
C GLY A 27 0.36 -9.10 0.22
N ASP A 28 -0.14 -8.75 1.40
CA ASP A 28 -1.45 -9.21 1.89
C ASP A 28 -2.56 -8.39 1.24
N TRP A 29 -2.77 -8.61 -0.06
CA TRP A 29 -3.74 -7.87 -0.87
C TRP A 29 -5.18 -8.06 -0.39
N ARG A 30 -5.50 -9.24 0.16
CA ARG A 30 -6.84 -9.51 0.70
C ARG A 30 -7.07 -8.70 1.97
N GLY A 31 -6.09 -8.67 2.88
CA GLY A 31 -6.13 -7.81 4.07
C GLY A 31 -6.18 -6.33 3.70
N ALA A 32 -5.32 -5.88 2.78
CA ALA A 32 -5.30 -4.50 2.30
C ALA A 32 -6.66 -4.06 1.75
N SER A 33 -7.29 -4.90 0.92
CA SER A 33 -8.62 -4.62 0.36
C SER A 33 -9.67 -4.42 1.45
N GLN A 34 -9.67 -5.25 2.49
CA GLN A 34 -10.62 -5.13 3.60
C GLN A 34 -10.41 -3.84 4.39
N TYR A 35 -9.17 -3.50 4.74
CA TYR A 35 -8.88 -2.28 5.50
C TYR A 35 -9.16 -1.01 4.69
N TRP A 36 -8.90 -1.00 3.38
CA TRP A 36 -9.31 0.11 2.52
C TRP A 36 -10.83 0.25 2.42
N ALA A 37 -11.59 -0.84 2.38
CA ALA A 37 -13.05 -0.77 2.41
C ALA A 37 -13.57 -0.19 3.73
N MET A 38 -13.00 -0.61 4.87
CA MET A 38 -13.33 0.00 6.17
C MET A 38 -12.97 1.49 6.21
N ALA A 39 -11.84 1.88 5.61
CA ALA A 39 -11.43 3.28 5.51
C ALA A 39 -12.42 4.09 4.65
N GLU A 40 -12.90 3.54 3.52
CA GLU A 40 -13.95 4.15 2.70
C GLU A 40 -15.22 4.44 3.51
N ASP A 41 -15.67 3.47 4.31
CA ASP A 41 -16.89 3.57 5.12
C ASP A 41 -16.80 4.67 6.19
N VAL A 42 -15.64 4.81 6.86
CA VAL A 42 -15.46 5.81 7.93
C VAL A 42 -14.99 7.18 7.41
N ALA A 43 -14.64 7.29 6.13
CA ALA A 43 -14.16 8.53 5.54
C ALA A 43 -15.25 9.61 5.58
N ARG A 44 -14.93 10.75 6.21
CA ARG A 44 -15.78 11.94 6.24
C ARG A 44 -15.63 12.79 4.97
N LEU A 45 -14.40 12.85 4.44
CA LEU A 45 -14.08 13.62 3.24
C LEU A 45 -14.37 12.78 1.99
N PRO A 46 -15.10 13.31 1.00
CA PRO A 46 -15.40 12.60 -0.25
C PRO A 46 -14.16 12.09 -0.98
N GLU A 47 -13.08 12.86 -0.98
CA GLU A 47 -11.81 12.52 -1.62
C GLU A 47 -11.19 11.27 -1.00
N ASN A 48 -11.19 11.21 0.33
CA ASN A 48 -10.68 10.08 1.09
C ASN A 48 -11.52 8.81 0.87
N ARG A 49 -12.85 8.97 0.76
CA ARG A 49 -13.77 7.88 0.43
C ARG A 49 -13.47 7.33 -0.97
N LEU A 50 -13.39 8.21 -1.97
CA LEU A 50 -13.10 7.83 -3.35
C LEU A 50 -11.74 7.15 -3.49
N TRP A 51 -10.72 7.69 -2.83
CA TRP A 51 -9.38 7.10 -2.81
C TRP A 51 -9.40 5.70 -2.21
N ALA A 52 -9.96 5.56 -1.00
CA ALA A 52 -10.02 4.29 -0.30
C ALA A 52 -10.84 3.24 -1.07
N GLY A 53 -11.98 3.61 -1.64
CA GLY A 53 -12.78 2.70 -2.46
C GLY A 53 -12.08 2.28 -3.76
N SER A 54 -11.36 3.21 -4.41
CA SER A 54 -10.53 2.88 -5.58
C SER A 54 -9.44 1.88 -5.20
N ARG A 55 -8.76 2.11 -4.07
CA ARG A 55 -7.69 1.26 -3.59
C ARG A 55 -8.18 -0.12 -3.13
N ALA A 56 -9.33 -0.18 -2.45
CA ALA A 56 -9.99 -1.42 -2.07
C ALA A 56 -10.29 -2.30 -3.29
N ARG A 57 -10.79 -1.70 -4.38
CA ARG A 57 -11.04 -2.40 -5.66
C ARG A 57 -9.74 -2.90 -6.29
N TYR A 58 -8.69 -2.07 -6.31
CA TYR A 58 -7.37 -2.47 -6.80
C TYR A 58 -6.82 -3.67 -6.01
N CYS A 59 -6.77 -3.60 -4.68
CA CYS A 59 -6.28 -4.71 -3.85
C CYS A 59 -7.14 -5.96 -4.00
N SER A 60 -8.46 -5.82 -4.16
CA SER A 60 -9.36 -6.95 -4.42
C SER A 60 -9.06 -7.63 -5.77
N HIS A 61 -8.68 -6.84 -6.77
CA HIS A 61 -8.26 -7.35 -8.06
C HIS A 61 -6.91 -8.08 -7.96
N GLU A 62 -5.92 -7.49 -7.30
CA GLU A 62 -4.60 -8.12 -7.06
C GLU A 62 -4.71 -9.42 -6.25
N ALA A 63 -5.60 -9.45 -5.25
CA ALA A 63 -5.89 -10.66 -4.49
C ALA A 63 -6.49 -11.76 -5.38
N ARG A 64 -7.33 -11.40 -6.36
CA ARG A 64 -7.94 -12.35 -7.31
C ARG A 64 -6.97 -12.83 -8.39
N GLN A 65 -6.06 -11.98 -8.84
CA GLN A 65 -5.05 -12.32 -9.85
C GLN A 65 -3.88 -13.16 -9.30
N GLY A 66 -3.82 -13.41 -7.99
CA GLY A 66 -2.89 -14.38 -7.42
C GLY A 66 -1.51 -13.81 -7.06
N LEU A 67 -1.44 -12.54 -6.68
CA LEU A 67 -0.32 -12.03 -5.86
C LEU A 67 -0.61 -12.10 -4.35
N GLY A 68 -1.83 -12.47 -3.96
CA GLY A 68 -2.24 -12.64 -2.56
C GLY A 68 -2.24 -14.11 -2.16
N TYR A 69 -1.08 -14.59 -1.71
CA TYR A 69 -0.82 -15.92 -1.13
C TYR A 69 -1.49 -17.11 -1.85
N ALA A 70 -0.91 -17.49 -3.00
CA ALA A 70 -0.92 -18.88 -3.46
C ALA A 70 0.52 -19.41 -3.41
N GLY A 71 0.99 -19.82 -2.23
CA GLY A 71 2.06 -20.82 -2.07
C GLY A 71 3.44 -20.57 -2.69
N ARG A 72 3.75 -19.39 -3.22
CA ARG A 72 5.13 -19.02 -3.57
C ARG A 72 5.72 -18.21 -2.43
N SER A 73 6.53 -18.89 -1.62
CA SER A 73 7.53 -18.26 -0.76
C SER A 73 8.37 -17.33 -1.63
N VAL A 74 8.10 -16.03 -1.59
CA VAL A 74 9.14 -15.05 -1.93
C VAL A 74 10.20 -15.19 -0.84
N PRO A 75 11.47 -15.42 -1.18
CA PRO A 75 12.52 -15.40 -0.18
C PRO A 75 12.45 -14.03 0.50
N SER A 76 12.36 -14.04 1.83
CA SER A 76 12.51 -12.84 2.65
C SER A 76 13.72 -12.05 2.13
N PRO A 77 13.61 -10.74 1.86
CA PRO A 77 14.75 -9.96 1.41
C PRO A 77 15.78 -9.98 2.53
N ASN A 78 16.78 -10.84 2.34
CA ASN A 78 17.87 -11.02 3.26
C ASN A 78 18.52 -9.65 3.43
N GLN A 79 18.46 -9.07 4.63
CA GLN A 79 19.00 -7.75 4.99
C GLN A 79 20.54 -7.68 4.90
N LYS A 80 21.18 -8.56 4.12
CA LYS A 80 22.62 -8.71 3.96
C LYS A 80 23.15 -8.37 2.57
N SER A 81 22.34 -7.80 1.67
CA SER A 81 22.82 -7.36 0.34
C SER A 81 23.24 -5.89 0.29
N LEU A 82 23.84 -5.39 1.37
CA LEU A 82 24.43 -4.04 1.45
C LEU A 82 25.95 -4.05 1.29
N ALA A 83 26.51 -5.14 0.77
CA ALA A 83 27.92 -5.19 0.40
C ALA A 83 28.06 -5.86 -0.97
N SER A 84 28.74 -5.16 -1.87
CA SER A 84 29.30 -5.66 -3.12
C SER A 84 28.37 -5.71 -4.32
N THR A 85 28.20 -4.55 -4.96
CA THR A 85 28.44 -4.48 -6.41
C THR A 85 28.89 -3.07 -6.80
N PRO A 86 30.10 -2.89 -7.33
CA PRO A 86 30.54 -1.59 -7.83
C PRO A 86 29.77 -1.25 -9.12
N ILE A 87 29.06 -0.12 -9.11
CA ILE A 87 28.37 0.42 -10.29
C ILE A 87 29.45 0.87 -11.29
N SER A 88 29.63 0.10 -12.36
CA SER A 88 30.43 0.50 -13.53
C SER A 88 29.67 1.59 -14.29
N LEU A 89 30.04 2.83 -14.03
CA LEU A 89 29.47 4.03 -14.62
C LEU A 89 30.05 4.24 -16.03
N LYS A 90 29.44 3.64 -17.06
CA LYS A 90 29.69 4.02 -18.45
C LYS A 90 28.40 4.04 -19.24
N ASN A 91 28.15 5.21 -19.83
CA ASN A 91 27.20 5.54 -20.89
C ASN A 91 25.84 6.07 -20.44
N ALA A 92 25.83 7.34 -20.05
CA ALA A 92 24.71 8.24 -20.30
C ALA A 92 25.26 9.63 -20.63
N LYS A 93 25.69 9.82 -21.88
CA LYS A 93 25.81 11.13 -22.51
C LYS A 93 24.98 11.10 -23.78
N GLU A 94 24.44 12.27 -24.13
CA GLU A 94 23.77 12.63 -25.39
C GLU A 94 22.27 12.29 -25.46
N THR A 95 21.31 13.19 -25.71
CA THR A 95 21.26 14.64 -26.00
C THR A 95 19.76 15.01 -26.01
N VAL A 96 19.35 16.09 -25.33
CA VAL A 96 18.06 16.75 -25.59
C VAL A 96 18.36 18.07 -26.27
N LYS A 97 18.11 18.15 -27.60
CA LYS A 97 18.11 19.41 -28.35
C LYS A 97 16.70 20.00 -28.27
N TYR A 98 16.57 21.13 -27.60
CA TYR A 98 15.41 22.02 -27.76
C TYR A 98 15.65 22.90 -28.99
N HIS A 99 14.73 22.87 -29.95
CA HIS A 99 14.58 23.87 -31.00
C HIS A 99 13.43 24.78 -30.57
N ASN A 100 13.70 26.06 -30.36
CA ASN A 100 12.71 27.11 -30.43
C ASN A 100 13.35 28.25 -31.23
N GLU A 101 12.66 28.58 -32.32
CA GLU A 101 12.68 29.75 -33.22
C GLU A 101 13.88 30.71 -33.20
#